data_AF-A0A9P9D0U7-F1
#
_entry.id   AF-A0A9P9D0U7-F1
#
_cell.length_a   1.000
_cell.length_b   1.000
_cell.length_c   1.000
_cell.angle_alpha   90.00
_cell.angle_beta   90.00
_cell.angle_gamma   90.00
#
_symmetry.space_group_name_H-M   'P 1'
#
loop_
_entity.id
_entity.type
_entity.pdbx_description
1 polymer ?
#
loop_
_entity_poly.entity_id
_entity_poly.type
_entity_poly.pdbx_seq_one_letter_code
_entity_poly.pdbx_strand_id
1 'polypeptide(L)' 'MHIIKRELNIEFDAFTSQREELLARSHRSYEAFNADQRHVFDTIYSAIPEGGCLFIDGKSGRGKTFLV' A
#
# COMPACT_ATOMS: atom_id res chain seq x y z
N MET A 1 -2.62 -23.50 -0.61
CA MET A 1 -3.20 -22.36 -1.34
C MET A 1 -4.69 -22.07 -1.01
N HIS A 2 -5.43 -22.95 -0.32
CA HIS A 2 -6.80 -22.66 0.11
C HIS A 2 -6.92 -21.85 1.42
N ILE A 3 -5.95 -21.96 2.33
CA ILE A 3 -5.97 -21.27 3.63
C ILE A 3 -5.80 -19.75 3.44
N ILE A 4 -4.82 -19.33 2.64
CA ILE A 4 -4.55 -17.90 2.35
C ILE A 4 -5.78 -17.20 1.77
N LYS A 5 -6.50 -17.82 0.83
CA LYS A 5 -7.73 -17.23 0.28
C LYS A 5 -8.82 -17.03 1.32
N ARG A 6 -8.96 -17.94 2.28
CA ARG A 6 -9.96 -17.83 3.34
C ARG A 6 -9.61 -16.71 4.31
N GLU A 7 -8.35 -16.61 4.72
CA GLU A 7 -7.87 -15.55 5.62
C GLU A 7 -8.03 -14.16 4.98
N LEU A 8 -7.63 -14.03 3.71
CA LEU A 8 -7.84 -12.79 2.95
C LEU A 8 -9.32 -12.42 2.85
N ASN A 9 -10.20 -13.38 2.58
CA ASN A 9 -11.63 -13.11 2.52
C ASN A 9 -12.20 -12.64 3.87
N ILE A 10 -11.75 -13.23 4.98
CA ILE A 10 -12.14 -12.79 6.32
C ILE A 10 -11.71 -11.34 6.57
N GLU A 11 -10.48 -10.97 6.19
CA GLU A 11 -10.02 -9.60 6.31
C GLU A 11 -10.79 -8.65 5.40
N PHE A 12 -11.00 -9.01 4.12
CA PHE A 12 -11.80 -8.19 3.21
C PHE A 12 -13.21 -7.97 3.75
N ASP A 13 -13.88 -9.01 4.26
CA ASP A 13 -15.21 -8.89 4.85
C ASP A 13 -15.21 -7.98 6.09
N ALA A 14 -14.18 -8.09 6.94
CA ALA A 14 -14.04 -7.25 8.13
C ALA A 14 -13.89 -5.75 7.79
N PHE A 15 -13.19 -5.43 6.70
CA PHE A 15 -12.92 -4.04 6.29
C PHE A 15 -13.88 -3.51 5.21
N THR A 16 -14.76 -4.34 4.65
CA THR A 16 -15.67 -3.93 3.56
C THR A 16 -16.53 -2.73 3.94
N SER A 17 -17.04 -2.69 5.18
CA SER A 17 -17.84 -1.57 5.69
C SER A 17 -17.07 -0.25 5.81
N GLN A 18 -15.74 -0.31 5.92
CA GLN A 18 -14.86 0.85 6.07
C GLN A 18 -14.13 1.21 4.77
N ARG A 19 -14.42 0.52 3.66
CA ARG A 19 -13.69 0.65 2.40
C ARG A 19 -13.57 2.09 1.93
N GLU A 20 -14.66 2.85 1.94
CA GLU A 20 -14.65 4.25 1.49
C GLU A 20 -13.77 5.14 2.38
N GLU A 21 -13.83 4.93 3.71
CA GLU A 21 -12.99 5.66 4.65
C GLU A 21 -11.50 5.34 4.44
N LEU A 22 -11.17 4.05 4.28
CA LEU A 22 -9.80 3.59 4.05
C LEU A 22 -9.24 4.14 2.74
N LEU A 23 -10.04 4.16 1.67
CA LEU A 23 -9.66 4.79 0.39
C LEU A 23 -9.44 6.29 0.55
N ALA A 24 -10.36 6.99 1.22
CA ALA A 24 -10.21 8.43 1.46
C ALA A 24 -8.97 8.76 2.31
N ARG A 25 -8.64 7.92 3.30
CA ARG A 25 -7.41 8.03 4.08
C ARG A 25 -6.17 7.79 3.22
N SER A 26 -6.19 6.76 2.39
CA SER A 26 -5.08 6.47 1.45
C SER A 26 -4.81 7.64 0.51
N HIS A 27 -5.87 8.24 -0.07
CA HIS A 27 -5.74 9.42 -0.93
C HIS A 27 -5.12 10.62 -0.20
N ARG A 28 -5.60 10.94 1.01
CA ARG A 28 -5.03 12.04 1.81
C ARG A 28 -3.56 11.80 2.14
N SER A 29 -3.17 10.57 2.46
CA SER A 29 -1.77 10.22 2.70
C SER A 29 -0.92 10.40 1.45
N TYR A 30 -1.42 9.96 0.28
CA TYR A 30 -0.73 10.14 -0.99
C TYR A 30 -0.57 11.62 -1.37
N GLU A 31 -1.58 12.45 -1.11
CA GLU A 31 -1.52 13.89 -1.30
C GLU A 31 -0.43 14.56 -0.45
N ALA A 32 -0.16 14.04 0.75
CA ALA A 32 0.87 14.53 1.65
C ALA A 32 2.30 14.07 1.29
N PHE A 33 2.46 13.16 0.33
CA PHE A 33 3.79 12.71 -0.10
C PHE A 33 4.58 13.80 -0.82
N ASN A 34 5.88 13.83 -0.56
CA ASN A 34 6.81 14.57 -1.41
C ASN A 34 7.06 13.83 -2.75
N ALA A 35 7.75 14.49 -3.67
CA ALA A 35 7.98 13.96 -5.02
C ALA A 35 8.68 12.58 -5.02
N ASP A 36 9.70 12.39 -4.18
CA ASP A 36 10.44 11.13 -4.10
C ASP A 36 9.54 9.99 -3.57
N GLN A 37 8.76 10.26 -2.53
CA GLN A 37 7.82 9.30 -1.94
C GLN A 37 6.73 8.91 -2.93
N ARG A 38 6.18 9.89 -3.65
CA ARG A 38 5.17 9.66 -4.68
C ARG A 38 5.71 8.78 -5.81
N HIS A 39 6.92 9.07 -6.29
CA HIS A 39 7.58 8.27 -7.31
C HIS A 39 7.78 6.81 -6.88
N VAL A 40 8.21 6.58 -5.63
CA VAL A 40 8.35 5.22 -5.09
C VAL A 40 6.99 4.53 -5.00
N PHE A 41 5.96 5.20 -4.48
CA PHE A 41 4.61 4.65 -4.38
C PHE A 41 4.05 4.26 -5.76
N ASP A 42 4.15 5.14 -6.75
CA ASP A 42 3.66 4.91 -8.11
C ASP A 42 4.37 3.70 -8.75
N THR A 43 5.68 3.56 -8.51
CA THR A 43 6.47 2.42 -8.97
C THR A 43 5.97 1.12 -8.35
N ILE A 44 5.77 1.08 -7.03
CA ILE A 44 5.23 -0.10 -6.33
C ILE A 44 3.85 -0.45 -6.88
N TYR A 45 2.96 0.54 -6.99
CA TYR A 45 1.59 0.33 -7.45
C TYR A 45 1.54 -0.25 -8.87
N SER A 46 2.38 0.26 -9.78
CA SER A 46 2.47 -0.26 -11.15
C SER A 46 2.99 -1.70 -11.23
N ALA A 47 3.78 -2.14 -10.26
CA ALA A 47 4.37 -3.49 -10.23
C ALA A 47 3.47 -4.54 -9.54
N ILE A 48 2.41 -4.13 -8.84
CA ILE A 48 1.48 -5.06 -8.18
C ILE A 48 0.94 -6.16 -9.13
N PRO A 49 0.51 -5.86 -10.38
CA PRO A 49 -0.02 -6.88 -11.28
C PRO A 49 1.02 -7.92 -11.70
N GLU A 50 2.30 -7.52 -11.75
CA GLU A 50 3.42 -8.41 -12.10
C GLU A 50 3.81 -9.32 -10.93
N GLY A 51 3.48 -8.88 -9.71
CA GLY A 51 3.85 -9.56 -8.47
C GLY A 51 5.34 -9.47 -8.18
N GLY A 52 5.78 -10.19 -7.14
CA GLY A 52 7.19 -10.24 -6.74
C GLY A 52 7.53 -9.33 -5.56
N CYS A 53 8.82 -9.06 -5.38
CA CYS A 53 9.36 -8.32 -4.24
C CYS A 53 10.18 -7.14 -4.75
N LEU A 54 9.95 -5.96 -4.17
CA LEU A 54 10.66 -4.73 -4.49
C LEU A 54 11.57 -4.37 -3.32
N PHE A 55 12.80 -3.99 -3.64
CA PHE A 55 13.74 -3.44 -2.65
C PHE A 55 13.73 -1.92 -2.76
N ILE A 56 13.29 -1.26 -1.69
CA ILE A 56 13.28 0.20 -1.58
C ILE A 56 14.50 0.61 -0.75
N ASP A 57 15.55 1.06 -1.42
CA ASP A 57 16.72 1.63 -0.75
C ASP A 57 16.54 3.14 -0.53
N GLY A 58 17.07 3.63 0.59
CA GLY A 58 17.10 5.05 0.92
C GLY A 58 17.63 5.29 2.31
N LYS A 59 18.19 6.47 2.56
CA LYS A 59 18.72 6.84 3.89
C LYS A 59 17.66 6.72 4.98
N SER A 60 18.06 6.30 6.18
CA SER A 60 17.17 6.26 7.35
C SER A 60 16.53 7.64 7.60
N GLY A 61 15.31 7.66 8.15
CA GLY A 61 14.58 8.90 8.44
C GLY A 61 13.87 9.58 7.27
N ARG A 62 13.90 9.03 6.05
CA ARG A 62 13.21 9.58 4.85
C ARG A 62 11.72 9.20 4.73
N GLY A 63 11.11 8.67 5.79
CA GLY A 63 9.69 8.29 5.78
C GLY A 63 9.38 7.06 4.92
N LYS A 64 10.31 6.12 4.75
CA LYS A 64 10.04 4.86 4.03
C LYS A 64 8.94 4.02 4.69
N THR A 65 8.79 4.12 6.02
CA THR A 65 7.69 3.50 6.78
C THR A 65 6.36 4.21 6.55
N PHE A 66 6.34 5.48 6.14
CA PHE A 66 5.12 6.22 5.80
C PHE A 66 4.57 5.87 4.40
N LEU A 67 5.31 5.08 3.62
CA LEU A 67 4.87 4.58 2.30
C LEU A 67 4.00 3.32 2.41
N VAL A 68 3.95 2.68 3.58
CA VAL A 68 3.25 1.40 3.83
C VAL A 68 2.12 1.60 4.83
#